data_AF-A0A926HU69-F1
#
_entry.id   AF-A0A926HU69-F1
#
_cell.length_a   1.000
_cell.length_b   1.000
_cell.length_c   1.000
_cell.angle_alpha   90.00
_cell.angle_beta   90.00
_cell.angle_gamma   90.00
#
_symmetry.space_group_name_H-M   'P 1'
#
loop_
_entity.id
_entity.type
_entity.pdbx_description
1 polymer ?
#
loop_
_entity_poly.entity_id
_entity_poly.type
_entity_poly.pdbx_seq_one_letter_code
_entity_poly.pdbx_strand_id
1 'polypeptide(L)'
;MKFNDLYNKIIQGAERYADNAFQNQVTDKSRPDFGGLFYSEYGVALPDHCSTAEFIPVIGFLYYEKTSKFYHSSDLRQRLFDALDYMKRCTREDGLIDLRFNNYDSPPDTAFAITPIGYLAYAAKQMDDTELYTALMEFLVPSAVAVAKGGFHTPNHRWVICAALALIMALEPEKCDFSDVLDSYLKEGIDINSDGLFTERSLGVYDQILSKKMLILSECCKSKLYSAEDFLKIVDVNLKNRLDFTDFDNIVDTDISGRQDYGKKYELGNAAAFIYMSIEQQNGEYAAAAEIAVDSMRPGTNQGYGELSTCLYFFFKHPHWREAELEPAPIRTHVERFMQESQLYRVKEGKLSATVKCDNPAFLKLNYGEVKMPRVSLVMDYFNAIYKAASIEKTDFGIRVYMKSEHNVKQHPAFWMPLGETVAINELLGFRDVERRELNKRPEFDVWIDIYKAENGFDLHVKTDKGLDGVQFSMDFFFEPGGSIETEHCSFRACKDETMFLKKDDAIYVKGNDSIKICGGFYAHKMITPMHSETNGLFRIMLTDFTPVDRVIQLRCGKFSGADGKCYSEKMMKK
;
A
#
# COMPACT_ATOMS: atom_id res chain seq x y z
N MET A 1 -19.87 0.58 20.69
CA MET A 1 -19.86 -0.34 19.53
C MET A 1 -20.06 -1.76 20.04
N LYS A 2 -21.01 -2.51 19.47
CA LYS A 2 -21.21 -3.93 19.78
C LYS A 2 -20.54 -4.77 18.71
N PHE A 3 -19.64 -5.67 19.10
CA PHE A 3 -18.92 -6.49 18.12
C PHE A 3 -19.83 -7.54 17.45
N ASN A 4 -20.96 -7.89 18.07
CA ASN A 4 -22.00 -8.69 17.42
C ASN A 4 -22.55 -8.03 16.14
N ASP A 5 -22.69 -6.70 16.12
CA ASP A 5 -23.21 -6.00 14.94
C ASP A 5 -22.19 -6.07 13.79
N LEU A 6 -20.90 -5.94 14.13
CA LEU A 6 -19.80 -6.10 13.19
C LEU A 6 -19.72 -7.53 12.65
N TYR A 7 -19.87 -8.52 13.53
CA TYR A 7 -19.94 -9.93 13.15
C TYR A 7 -21.09 -10.21 12.19
N ASN A 8 -22.28 -9.67 12.46
CA ASN A 8 -23.44 -9.80 11.58
C ASN A 8 -23.18 -9.19 10.20
N LYS A 9 -22.50 -8.02 10.11
CA LYS A 9 -22.08 -7.44 8.83
C LYS A 9 -21.13 -8.38 8.07
N ILE A 10 -20.18 -9.02 8.76
CA ILE A 10 -19.24 -9.99 8.18
C ILE A 10 -19.98 -11.22 7.65
N ILE A 11 -20.93 -11.77 8.42
CA ILE A 11 -21.76 -12.91 7.97
C ILE A 11 -22.55 -12.55 6.72
N GLN A 12 -23.23 -11.41 6.70
CA GLN A 12 -23.96 -10.96 5.51
C GLN A 12 -23.02 -10.74 4.31
N GLY A 13 -21.80 -10.24 4.55
CA GLY A 13 -20.74 -10.13 3.54
C GLY A 13 -20.36 -11.49 2.95
N ALA A 14 -20.15 -12.49 3.82
CA ALA A 14 -19.85 -13.86 3.44
C ALA A 14 -21.00 -14.54 2.69
N GLU A 15 -22.26 -14.33 3.09
CA GLU A 15 -23.41 -14.85 2.36
C GLU A 15 -23.51 -14.26 0.95
N ARG A 16 -23.30 -12.95 0.80
CA ARG A 16 -23.24 -12.29 -0.52
C ARG A 16 -22.08 -12.82 -1.37
N TYR A 17 -20.92 -13.06 -0.76
CA TYR A 17 -19.80 -13.68 -1.44
C TYR A 17 -20.16 -15.09 -1.92
N ALA A 18 -20.74 -15.92 -1.06
CA ALA A 18 -21.14 -17.28 -1.38
C ALA A 18 -22.16 -17.34 -2.52
N ASP A 19 -23.19 -16.48 -2.50
CA ASP A 19 -24.18 -16.40 -3.58
C ASP A 19 -23.53 -16.11 -4.95
N ASN A 20 -22.58 -15.17 -4.99
CA ASN A 20 -21.84 -14.83 -6.20
C ASN A 20 -20.85 -15.94 -6.61
N ALA A 21 -20.17 -16.55 -5.64
CA ALA A 21 -19.20 -17.60 -5.88
C ALA A 21 -19.86 -18.89 -6.40
N PHE A 22 -21.07 -19.23 -5.92
CA PHE A 22 -21.80 -20.41 -6.39
C PHE A 22 -22.21 -20.34 -7.86
N GLN A 23 -22.43 -19.13 -8.39
CA GLN A 23 -22.67 -18.92 -9.82
C GLN A 23 -21.41 -19.16 -10.66
N ASN A 24 -20.23 -18.98 -10.06
CA ASN A 24 -18.93 -19.12 -10.71
C ASN A 24 -18.24 -20.46 -10.39
N GLN A 25 -18.78 -21.30 -9.51
CA GLN A 25 -18.23 -22.62 -9.26
C GLN A 25 -18.54 -23.54 -10.44
N VAL A 26 -17.52 -24.23 -10.96
CA VAL A 26 -17.69 -25.16 -12.08
C VAL A 26 -18.43 -26.41 -11.62
N THR A 27 -19.68 -26.59 -12.06
CA THR A 27 -20.52 -27.76 -11.68
C THR A 27 -20.55 -28.87 -12.74
N ASP A 28 -20.00 -28.63 -13.93
CA ASP A 28 -19.89 -29.64 -14.99
C ASP A 28 -18.75 -30.62 -14.70
N LYS A 29 -19.10 -31.85 -14.33
CA LYS A 29 -18.16 -32.94 -13.99
C LYS A 29 -17.26 -33.38 -15.13
N SER A 30 -17.60 -33.04 -16.39
CA SER A 30 -16.76 -33.38 -17.54
C SER A 30 -15.55 -32.46 -17.71
N ARG A 31 -15.57 -31.29 -17.05
CA ARG A 31 -14.49 -30.32 -17.13
C ARG A 31 -13.32 -30.69 -16.23
N PRO A 32 -12.07 -30.44 -16.66
CA PRO A 32 -10.89 -30.70 -15.82
C PRO A 32 -10.87 -29.85 -14.55
N ASP A 33 -11.55 -28.70 -14.58
CA ASP A 33 -11.63 -27.74 -13.48
C ASP A 33 -12.93 -27.81 -12.67
N PHE A 34 -13.68 -28.92 -12.76
CA PHE A 34 -14.86 -29.20 -11.93
C PHE A 34 -14.61 -28.92 -10.44
N GLY A 35 -15.57 -28.30 -9.75
CA GLY A 35 -15.50 -27.96 -8.33
C GLY A 35 -14.72 -26.67 -8.01
N GLY A 36 -13.83 -26.23 -8.90
CA GLY A 36 -13.08 -24.99 -8.73
C GLY A 36 -13.91 -23.72 -8.99
N LEU A 37 -13.45 -22.60 -8.46
CA LEU A 37 -14.05 -21.28 -8.71
C LEU A 37 -13.54 -20.68 -10.03
N PHE A 38 -14.42 -20.58 -11.02
CA PHE A 38 -14.12 -20.08 -12.36
C PHE A 38 -13.89 -18.57 -12.38
N TYR A 39 -12.83 -18.14 -13.05
CA TYR A 39 -12.54 -16.73 -13.26
C TYR A 39 -12.78 -16.36 -14.73
N SER A 40 -13.80 -15.54 -15.00
CA SER A 40 -14.20 -15.17 -16.36
C SER A 40 -13.10 -14.49 -17.16
N GLU A 41 -12.23 -13.72 -16.50
CA GLU A 41 -11.08 -13.06 -17.14
C GLU A 41 -10.07 -14.07 -17.70
N TYR A 42 -9.86 -15.19 -16.99
CA TYR A 42 -8.89 -16.21 -17.35
C TYR A 42 -9.51 -17.42 -18.08
N GLY A 43 -10.83 -17.56 -18.05
CA GLY A 43 -11.54 -18.64 -18.71
C GLY A 43 -11.33 -20.02 -18.07
N VAL A 44 -10.87 -20.08 -16.82
CA VAL A 44 -10.56 -21.32 -16.10
C VAL A 44 -10.72 -21.12 -14.59
N ALA A 45 -10.99 -22.19 -13.84
CA ALA A 45 -10.83 -22.13 -12.38
C ALA A 45 -9.36 -22.15 -11.96
N LEU A 46 -9.06 -21.56 -10.80
CA LEU A 46 -7.71 -21.46 -10.25
C LEU A 46 -7.66 -21.98 -8.80
N PRO A 47 -6.56 -22.63 -8.37
CA PRO A 47 -6.41 -23.15 -7.01
C PRO A 47 -5.85 -22.12 -6.02
N ASP A 48 -5.49 -20.91 -6.46
CA ASP A 48 -4.75 -19.95 -5.65
C ASP A 48 -5.59 -19.24 -4.58
N HIS A 49 -4.90 -18.47 -3.75
CA HIS A 49 -5.44 -17.76 -2.58
C HIS A 49 -6.39 -16.59 -2.92
N CYS A 50 -6.47 -16.16 -4.17
CA CYS A 50 -7.46 -15.18 -4.63
C CYS A 50 -8.70 -15.85 -5.27
N SER A 51 -8.74 -17.18 -5.32
CA SER A 51 -9.78 -17.95 -6.02
C SER A 51 -10.33 -19.08 -5.14
N THR A 52 -10.12 -20.35 -5.51
CA THR A 52 -10.76 -21.50 -4.84
C THR A 52 -10.31 -21.67 -3.40
N ALA A 53 -9.06 -21.33 -3.08
CA ALA A 53 -8.56 -21.48 -1.70
C ALA A 53 -9.20 -20.50 -0.70
N GLU A 54 -9.61 -19.29 -1.15
CA GLU A 54 -10.37 -18.36 -0.31
C GLU A 54 -11.86 -18.74 -0.26
N PHE A 55 -12.40 -19.32 -1.34
CA PHE A 55 -13.79 -19.76 -1.40
C PHE A 55 -14.14 -20.79 -0.32
N ILE A 56 -13.28 -21.80 -0.15
CA ILE A 56 -13.44 -22.93 0.77
C ILE A 56 -13.78 -22.48 2.21
N PRO A 57 -12.95 -21.68 2.90
CA PRO A 57 -13.22 -21.30 4.29
C PRO A 57 -14.42 -20.38 4.42
N VAL A 58 -14.64 -19.46 3.49
CA VAL A 58 -15.79 -18.53 3.58
C VAL A 58 -17.11 -19.31 3.60
N ILE A 59 -17.31 -20.26 2.68
CA ILE A 59 -18.53 -21.07 2.69
C ILE A 59 -18.55 -22.06 3.86
N GLY A 60 -17.39 -22.62 4.24
CA GLY A 60 -17.30 -23.56 5.35
C GLY A 60 -17.69 -22.95 6.70
N PHE A 61 -17.33 -21.69 6.96
CA PHE A 61 -17.80 -20.99 8.16
C PHE A 61 -19.31 -20.71 8.15
N LEU A 62 -19.89 -20.41 6.98
CA LEU A 62 -21.35 -20.25 6.85
C LEU A 62 -22.11 -21.56 7.13
N TYR A 63 -21.52 -22.72 6.80
CA TYR A 63 -22.09 -24.03 7.13
C TYR A 63 -22.30 -24.21 8.64
N TYR A 64 -21.37 -23.69 9.45
CA TYR A 64 -21.41 -23.80 10.91
C TYR A 64 -22.14 -22.64 11.61
N GLU A 65 -22.42 -21.52 10.93
CA GLU A 65 -23.03 -20.35 11.56
C GLU A 65 -24.56 -20.44 11.60
N LYS A 66 -25.13 -20.55 12.81
CA LYS A 66 -26.57 -20.70 13.06
C LYS A 66 -27.43 -19.58 12.51
N THR A 67 -26.89 -18.37 12.46
CA THR A 67 -27.59 -17.20 11.93
C THR A 67 -27.55 -17.12 10.41
N SER A 68 -26.72 -17.92 9.74
CA SER A 68 -26.64 -17.94 8.29
C SER A 68 -27.77 -18.75 7.65
N LYS A 69 -28.24 -18.30 6.49
CA LYS A 69 -29.17 -19.06 5.64
C LYS A 69 -28.60 -20.38 5.12
N PHE A 70 -27.28 -20.57 5.23
CA PHE A 70 -26.59 -21.79 4.79
C PHE A 70 -26.25 -22.76 5.93
N TYR A 71 -26.72 -22.49 7.15
CA TYR A 71 -26.49 -23.35 8.30
C TYR A 71 -26.87 -24.81 8.00
N HIS A 72 -25.91 -25.72 8.07
CA HIS A 72 -26.07 -27.15 7.77
C HIS A 72 -26.67 -27.46 6.38
N SER A 73 -26.52 -26.57 5.40
CA SER A 73 -27.00 -26.79 4.03
C SER A 73 -26.26 -27.93 3.35
N SER A 74 -27.00 -28.93 2.85
CA SER A 74 -26.43 -30.05 2.10
C SER A 74 -25.82 -29.63 0.76
N ASP A 75 -26.42 -28.65 0.07
CA ASP A 75 -25.88 -28.11 -1.18
C ASP A 75 -24.54 -27.42 -0.95
N LEU A 76 -24.44 -26.57 0.09
CA LEU A 76 -23.17 -25.93 0.44
C LEU A 76 -22.12 -26.98 0.80
N ARG A 77 -22.49 -27.99 1.61
CA ARG A 77 -21.56 -29.08 1.98
C ARG A 77 -21.02 -29.79 0.74
N GLN A 78 -21.88 -30.14 -0.22
CA GLN A 78 -21.42 -30.77 -1.46
C GLN A 78 -20.46 -29.86 -2.25
N ARG A 79 -20.80 -28.57 -2.39
CA ARG A 79 -19.95 -27.59 -3.08
C ARG A 79 -18.58 -27.43 -2.42
N LEU A 80 -18.54 -27.49 -1.09
CA LEU A 80 -17.30 -27.45 -0.31
C LEU A 80 -16.42 -28.67 -0.62
N PHE A 81 -16.98 -29.89 -0.61
CA PHE A 81 -16.23 -31.09 -0.97
C PHE A 81 -15.76 -31.08 -2.43
N ASP A 82 -16.60 -30.63 -3.37
CA ASP A 82 -16.22 -30.50 -4.78
C ASP A 82 -15.01 -29.55 -4.95
N ALA A 83 -14.97 -28.44 -4.20
CA ALA A 83 -13.85 -27.50 -4.20
C ALA A 83 -12.58 -28.10 -3.56
N LEU A 84 -12.70 -28.87 -2.48
CA LEU A 84 -11.57 -29.57 -1.86
C LEU A 84 -10.99 -30.64 -2.79
N ASP A 85 -11.84 -31.38 -3.49
CA ASP A 85 -11.40 -32.34 -4.50
C ASP A 85 -10.70 -31.65 -5.68
N TYR A 86 -11.16 -30.47 -6.08
CA TYR A 86 -10.47 -29.63 -7.06
C TYR A 86 -9.07 -29.21 -6.59
N MET A 87 -8.94 -28.74 -5.34
CA MET A 87 -7.65 -28.38 -4.75
C MET A 87 -6.68 -29.56 -4.76
N LYS A 88 -7.14 -30.75 -4.35
CA LYS A 88 -6.34 -31.98 -4.40
C LYS A 88 -5.86 -32.31 -5.81
N ARG A 89 -6.73 -32.19 -6.83
CA ARG A 89 -6.33 -32.41 -8.24
C ARG A 89 -5.36 -31.38 -8.79
N CYS A 90 -5.36 -30.16 -8.24
CA CYS A 90 -4.41 -29.11 -8.62
C CYS A 90 -3.08 -29.17 -7.86
N THR A 91 -3.00 -30.00 -6.83
CA THR A 91 -1.78 -30.21 -6.06
C THR A 91 -0.84 -31.11 -6.87
N ARG A 92 0.41 -30.68 -7.03
CA ARG A 92 1.47 -31.43 -7.71
C ARG A 92 1.95 -32.61 -6.86
N GLU A 93 2.75 -33.48 -7.46
CA GLU A 93 3.29 -34.68 -6.79
C GLU A 93 4.08 -34.35 -5.51
N ASP A 94 4.71 -33.17 -5.48
CA ASP A 94 5.50 -32.70 -4.35
C ASP A 94 4.66 -32.05 -3.24
N GLY A 95 3.39 -31.72 -3.51
CA GLY A 95 2.47 -31.07 -2.58
C GLY A 95 2.19 -29.59 -2.86
N LEU A 96 2.77 -28.99 -3.91
CA LEU A 96 2.58 -27.57 -4.22
C LEU A 96 1.45 -27.32 -5.22
N ILE A 97 0.91 -26.11 -5.22
CA ILE A 97 -0.05 -25.63 -6.23
C ILE A 97 0.61 -24.60 -7.18
N ASP A 98 -0.01 -24.42 -8.35
CA ASP A 98 0.36 -23.39 -9.31
C ASP A 98 -0.46 -22.12 -9.14
N LEU A 99 0.21 -20.98 -9.15
CA LEU A 99 -0.35 -19.70 -9.56
C LEU A 99 -0.25 -19.60 -11.09
N ARG A 100 -1.25 -20.12 -11.81
CA ARG A 100 -1.15 -20.40 -13.26
C ARG A 100 -0.83 -19.20 -14.15
N PHE A 101 -1.06 -17.97 -13.69
CA PHE A 101 -0.73 -16.76 -14.42
C PHE A 101 0.69 -16.22 -14.12
N ASN A 102 1.45 -16.84 -13.21
CA ASN A 102 2.77 -16.37 -12.83
C ASN A 102 3.70 -17.49 -12.29
N ASN A 103 3.45 -17.98 -11.07
CA ASN A 103 4.37 -18.89 -10.35
C ASN A 103 3.88 -20.34 -10.39
N TYR A 104 4.61 -21.22 -11.05
CA TYR A 104 4.34 -22.66 -11.04
C TYR A 104 5.13 -23.32 -9.93
N ASP A 105 4.58 -24.41 -9.38
CA ASP A 105 5.26 -25.22 -8.36
C ASP A 105 5.71 -24.35 -7.18
N SER A 106 4.76 -23.57 -6.62
CA SER A 106 5.07 -22.38 -5.85
C SER A 106 4.86 -22.58 -4.34
N PRO A 107 5.94 -22.67 -3.53
CA PRO A 107 5.84 -22.69 -2.07
C PRO A 107 5.08 -21.49 -1.47
N PRO A 108 5.37 -20.22 -1.84
CA PRO A 108 4.68 -19.10 -1.20
C PRO A 108 3.18 -19.05 -1.56
N ASP A 109 2.81 -19.32 -2.81
CA ASP A 109 1.39 -19.32 -3.21
C ASP A 109 0.62 -20.48 -2.58
N THR A 110 1.28 -21.62 -2.38
CA THR A 110 0.73 -22.74 -1.58
C THR A 110 0.55 -22.34 -0.12
N ALA A 111 1.52 -21.65 0.49
CA ALA A 111 1.41 -21.15 1.87
C ALA A 111 0.27 -20.14 2.04
N PHE A 112 0.04 -19.28 1.03
CA PHE A 112 -1.11 -18.39 1.00
C PHE A 112 -2.44 -19.14 0.99
N ALA A 113 -2.54 -20.31 0.34
CA ALA A 113 -3.73 -21.16 0.35
C ALA A 113 -3.89 -21.98 1.64
N ILE A 114 -2.78 -22.44 2.24
CA ILE A 114 -2.79 -23.23 3.48
C ILE A 114 -3.47 -22.45 4.62
N THR A 115 -3.12 -21.19 4.80
CA THR A 115 -3.62 -20.42 5.97
C THR A 115 -5.16 -20.33 6.03
N PRO A 116 -5.85 -19.82 4.99
CA PRO A 116 -7.31 -19.69 5.02
C PRO A 116 -8.01 -21.06 5.08
N ILE A 117 -7.53 -22.09 4.37
CA ILE A 117 -8.10 -23.45 4.47
C ILE A 117 -7.87 -24.06 5.88
N GLY A 118 -6.71 -23.79 6.49
CA GLY A 118 -6.38 -24.21 7.85
C GLY A 118 -7.29 -23.59 8.92
N TYR A 119 -7.83 -22.38 8.69
CA TYR A 119 -8.84 -21.79 9.56
C TYR A 119 -10.11 -22.64 9.62
N LEU A 120 -10.56 -23.15 8.47
CA LEU A 120 -11.71 -24.04 8.42
C LEU A 120 -11.39 -25.40 9.05
N ALA A 121 -10.15 -25.90 8.90
CA ALA A 121 -9.73 -27.14 9.55
C ALA A 121 -9.76 -27.02 11.09
N TYR A 122 -9.37 -25.87 11.64
CA TYR A 122 -9.57 -25.58 13.06
C TYR A 122 -11.06 -25.68 13.44
N ALA A 123 -11.94 -25.03 12.68
CA ALA A 123 -13.37 -25.05 12.96
C ALA A 123 -13.98 -26.45 12.87
N ALA A 124 -13.69 -27.21 11.81
CA ALA A 124 -14.15 -28.58 11.63
C ALA A 124 -13.70 -29.48 12.78
N LYS A 125 -12.47 -29.31 13.28
CA LYS A 125 -11.96 -30.01 14.46
C LYS A 125 -12.74 -29.66 15.73
N GLN A 126 -13.06 -28.39 15.96
CA GLN A 126 -13.83 -27.96 17.13
C GLN A 126 -15.31 -28.41 17.07
N MET A 127 -15.84 -28.60 15.87
CA MET A 127 -17.22 -29.05 15.64
C MET A 127 -17.35 -30.58 15.57
N ASP A 128 -16.28 -31.33 15.79
CA ASP A 128 -16.22 -32.79 15.64
C ASP A 128 -16.64 -33.30 14.23
N ASP A 129 -16.49 -32.48 13.19
CA ASP A 129 -16.77 -32.84 11.79
C ASP A 129 -15.57 -33.58 11.19
N THR A 130 -15.44 -34.84 11.59
CA THR A 130 -14.31 -35.72 11.22
C THR A 130 -14.15 -35.92 9.72
N GLU A 131 -15.25 -35.94 8.97
CA GLU A 131 -15.27 -36.11 7.52
C GLU A 131 -14.63 -34.90 6.83
N LEU A 132 -15.11 -33.68 7.15
CA LEU A 132 -14.56 -32.46 6.58
C LEU A 132 -13.12 -32.21 7.06
N TYR A 133 -12.84 -32.43 8.34
CA TYR A 133 -11.48 -32.28 8.88
C TYR A 133 -10.49 -33.18 8.12
N THR A 134 -10.83 -34.45 7.90
CA THR A 134 -9.99 -35.38 7.15
C THR A 134 -9.72 -34.89 5.73
N ALA A 135 -10.78 -34.48 5.01
CA ALA A 135 -10.64 -33.97 3.64
C ALA A 135 -9.78 -32.69 3.54
N LEU A 136 -9.86 -31.81 4.55
CA LEU A 136 -8.99 -30.62 4.63
C LEU A 136 -7.53 -31.02 4.88
N MET A 137 -7.28 -31.94 5.82
CA MET A 137 -5.92 -32.35 6.17
C MET A 137 -5.20 -33.12 5.04
N GLU A 138 -5.95 -33.82 4.18
CA GLU A 138 -5.41 -34.46 2.96
C GLU A 138 -4.72 -33.46 2.02
N PHE A 139 -5.19 -32.21 1.97
CA PHE A 139 -4.52 -31.13 1.24
C PHE A 139 -3.45 -30.45 2.10
N LEU A 140 -3.80 -30.09 3.35
CA LEU A 140 -2.98 -29.22 4.18
C LEU A 140 -1.64 -29.85 4.61
N VAL A 141 -1.62 -31.12 5.04
CA VAL A 141 -0.39 -31.74 5.56
C VAL A 141 0.67 -31.91 4.47
N PRO A 142 0.37 -32.53 3.30
CA PRO A 142 1.36 -32.64 2.23
C PRO A 142 1.85 -31.27 1.75
N SER A 143 0.93 -30.31 1.61
CA SER A 143 1.26 -28.94 1.20
C SER A 143 2.21 -28.26 2.19
N ALA A 144 1.99 -28.41 3.50
CA ALA A 144 2.89 -27.84 4.50
C ALA A 144 4.28 -28.48 4.46
N VAL A 145 4.37 -29.80 4.27
CA VAL A 145 5.65 -30.51 4.10
C VAL A 145 6.40 -30.01 2.86
N ALA A 146 5.68 -29.76 1.77
CA ALA A 146 6.24 -29.22 0.53
C ALA A 146 6.76 -27.79 0.72
N VAL A 147 5.92 -26.92 1.30
CA VAL A 147 6.25 -25.53 1.63
C VAL A 147 7.48 -25.44 2.54
N ALA A 148 7.61 -26.32 3.54
CA ALA A 148 8.74 -26.35 4.47
C ALA A 148 10.09 -26.67 3.80
N LYS A 149 10.08 -27.34 2.63
CA LYS A 149 11.28 -27.65 1.84
C LYS A 149 11.55 -26.64 0.73
N GLY A 150 10.63 -25.70 0.52
CA GLY A 150 10.68 -24.72 -0.54
C GLY A 150 11.50 -23.49 -0.18
N GLY A 151 11.05 -22.34 -0.70
CA GLY A 151 11.68 -21.05 -0.49
C GLY A 151 10.75 -19.91 -0.85
N PHE A 152 11.32 -18.73 -1.08
CA PHE A 152 10.57 -17.51 -1.35
C PHE A 152 11.32 -16.59 -2.32
N HIS A 153 10.59 -15.63 -2.90
CA HIS A 153 11.15 -14.63 -3.82
C HIS A 153 10.93 -13.17 -3.36
N THR A 154 10.12 -12.92 -2.33
CA THR A 154 9.89 -11.58 -1.76
C THR A 154 9.88 -11.62 -0.23
N PRO A 155 10.19 -10.50 0.46
CA PRO A 155 10.24 -10.44 1.92
C PRO A 155 8.97 -10.93 2.62
N ASN A 156 7.77 -10.53 2.17
CA ASN A 156 6.50 -10.92 2.80
C ASN A 156 6.24 -12.43 2.80
N HIS A 157 6.72 -13.15 1.77
CA HIS A 157 6.49 -14.58 1.65
C HIS A 157 7.05 -15.37 2.85
N ARG A 158 8.14 -14.89 3.46
CA ARG A 158 8.73 -15.50 4.66
C ARG A 158 7.70 -15.65 5.78
N TRP A 159 6.95 -14.59 6.05
CA TRP A 159 5.99 -14.56 7.16
C TRP A 159 4.69 -15.29 6.81
N VAL A 160 4.33 -15.33 5.53
CA VAL A 160 3.23 -16.17 5.03
C VAL A 160 3.54 -17.65 5.22
N ILE A 161 4.75 -18.08 4.84
CA ILE A 161 5.26 -19.44 5.07
C ILE A 161 5.27 -19.76 6.56
N CYS A 162 5.84 -18.86 7.39
CA CYS A 162 5.89 -19.08 8.83
C CYS A 162 4.51 -19.25 9.45
N ALA A 163 3.56 -18.37 9.12
CA ALA A 163 2.20 -18.46 9.65
C ALA A 163 1.49 -19.75 9.21
N ALA A 164 1.68 -20.18 7.95
CA ALA A 164 1.12 -21.43 7.45
C ALA A 164 1.68 -22.65 8.20
N LEU A 165 3.01 -22.75 8.35
CA LEU A 165 3.65 -23.87 9.04
C LEU A 165 3.28 -23.90 10.54
N ALA A 166 3.27 -22.74 11.21
CA ALA A 166 2.88 -22.65 12.62
C ALA A 166 1.42 -23.09 12.83
N LEU A 167 0.50 -22.68 11.95
CA LEU A 167 -0.90 -23.10 12.01
C LEU A 167 -1.04 -24.63 11.85
N ILE A 168 -0.33 -25.23 10.89
CA ILE A 168 -0.41 -26.69 10.68
C ILE A 168 0.21 -27.47 11.84
N MET A 169 1.33 -27.02 12.40
CA MET A 169 1.90 -27.61 13.63
C MET A 169 0.93 -27.52 14.81
N ALA A 170 0.18 -26.43 14.94
CA ALA A 170 -0.83 -26.29 15.99
C ALA A 170 -2.04 -27.24 15.79
N LEU A 171 -2.41 -27.51 14.53
CA LEU A 171 -3.50 -28.43 14.19
C LEU A 171 -3.12 -29.91 14.32
N GLU A 172 -1.89 -30.26 13.95
CA GLU A 172 -1.36 -31.64 13.88
C GLU A 172 0.02 -31.77 14.59
N PRO A 173 0.10 -31.51 15.91
CA PRO A 173 1.37 -31.44 16.64
C PRO A 173 2.12 -32.77 16.73
N GLU A 174 1.44 -33.90 16.54
CA GLU A 174 2.06 -35.24 16.58
C GLU A 174 2.57 -35.69 15.20
N LYS A 175 2.09 -35.07 14.12
CA LYS A 175 2.42 -35.46 12.73
C LYS A 175 3.31 -34.45 12.01
N CYS A 176 3.26 -33.18 12.42
CA CYS A 176 3.95 -32.09 11.76
C CYS A 176 4.87 -31.38 12.76
N ASP A 177 6.18 -31.46 12.51
CA ASP A 177 7.17 -30.63 13.20
C ASP A 177 8.01 -29.87 12.16
N PHE A 178 7.81 -28.54 12.13
CA PHE A 178 8.55 -27.60 11.29
C PHE A 178 9.31 -26.56 12.12
N SER A 179 9.57 -26.84 13.40
CA SER A 179 10.22 -25.88 14.31
C SER A 179 11.55 -25.38 13.79
N ASP A 180 12.39 -26.25 13.23
CA ASP A 180 13.71 -25.86 12.70
C ASP A 180 13.60 -24.92 11.49
N VAL A 181 12.61 -25.16 10.62
CA VAL A 181 12.33 -24.31 9.45
C VAL A 181 11.82 -22.95 9.92
N LEU A 182 10.83 -22.92 10.81
CA LEU A 182 10.31 -21.68 11.42
C LEU A 182 11.40 -20.86 12.07
N ASP A 183 12.23 -21.49 12.91
CA ASP A 183 13.33 -20.81 13.59
C ASP A 183 14.39 -20.31 12.61
N SER A 184 14.60 -20.97 11.46
CA SER A 184 15.52 -20.47 10.43
C SER A 184 15.04 -19.15 9.81
N TYR A 185 13.75 -19.03 9.49
CA TYR A 185 13.16 -17.79 8.97
C TYR A 185 13.13 -16.69 10.03
N LEU A 186 12.71 -17.02 11.26
CA LEU A 186 12.63 -16.04 12.35
C LEU A 186 14.01 -15.51 12.76
N LYS A 187 15.09 -16.29 12.59
CA LYS A 187 16.48 -15.82 12.80
C LYS A 187 16.92 -14.74 11.81
N GLU A 188 16.28 -14.62 10.64
CA GLU A 188 16.55 -13.50 9.72
C GLU A 188 16.06 -12.16 10.29
N GLY A 189 15.16 -12.20 11.28
CA GLY A 189 14.49 -11.05 11.85
C GLY A 189 13.27 -10.61 11.03
N ILE A 190 12.20 -10.23 11.72
CA ILE A 190 11.01 -9.67 11.06
C ILE A 190 11.38 -8.32 10.44
N ASP A 191 11.08 -8.14 9.17
CA ASP A 191 11.57 -7.02 8.34
C ASP A 191 10.76 -5.73 8.51
N ILE A 192 10.47 -5.41 9.77
CA ILE A 192 9.87 -4.16 10.19
C ILE A 192 10.96 -3.28 10.80
N ASN A 193 11.09 -2.05 10.30
CA ASN A 193 12.14 -1.14 10.73
C ASN A 193 11.77 -0.37 12.01
N SER A 194 12.66 0.48 12.52
CA SER A 194 12.41 1.24 13.76
C SER A 194 11.29 2.28 13.64
N ASP A 195 10.93 2.67 12.41
CA ASP A 195 9.77 3.51 12.11
C ASP A 195 8.46 2.69 12.00
N GLY A 196 8.55 1.36 12.11
CA GLY A 196 7.40 0.47 12.06
C GLY A 196 6.91 0.13 10.66
N LEU A 197 7.70 0.39 9.62
CA LEU A 197 7.36 0.07 8.23
C LEU A 197 8.01 -1.24 7.82
N PHE A 198 7.25 -2.10 7.16
CA PHE A 198 7.81 -3.27 6.46
C PHE A 198 8.65 -2.82 5.27
N THR A 199 9.63 -3.65 4.87
CA THR A 199 10.56 -3.31 3.77
C THR A 199 9.86 -2.96 2.45
N GLU A 200 8.73 -3.60 2.15
CA GLU A 200 7.96 -3.37 0.93
C GLU A 200 7.06 -2.12 0.99
N ARG A 201 6.82 -1.57 2.19
CA ARG A 201 5.99 -0.38 2.46
C ARG A 201 4.61 -0.41 1.77
N SER A 202 4.03 -1.60 1.65
CA SER A 202 2.82 -1.84 0.85
C SER A 202 1.58 -1.72 1.72
N LEU A 203 1.30 -0.48 2.13
CA LEU A 203 0.15 -0.14 2.94
C LEU A 203 -1.18 -0.54 2.24
N GLY A 204 -1.23 -0.59 0.92
CA GLY A 204 -2.44 -1.00 0.19
C GLY A 204 -2.70 -2.50 0.27
N VAL A 205 -1.66 -3.33 0.29
CA VAL A 205 -1.79 -4.80 0.10
C VAL A 205 -1.00 -5.60 1.13
N TYR A 206 0.33 -5.63 1.04
CA TYR A 206 1.12 -6.61 1.80
C TYR A 206 1.17 -6.33 3.29
N ASP A 207 1.14 -5.06 3.72
CA ASP A 207 1.17 -4.74 5.15
C ASP A 207 -0.08 -5.29 5.87
N GLN A 208 -1.24 -5.32 5.18
CA GLN A 208 -2.46 -5.95 5.71
C GLN A 208 -2.29 -7.47 5.82
N ILE A 209 -1.72 -8.10 4.78
CA ILE A 209 -1.40 -9.53 4.78
C ILE A 209 -0.50 -9.86 5.98
N LEU A 210 0.56 -9.08 6.18
CA LEU A 210 1.53 -9.31 7.25
C LEU A 210 0.91 -9.14 8.63
N SER A 211 0.05 -8.14 8.86
CA SER A 211 -0.72 -8.06 10.11
C SER A 211 -1.46 -9.37 10.41
N LYS A 212 -2.17 -9.94 9.44
CA LYS A 212 -2.89 -11.22 9.64
C LYS A 212 -1.93 -12.37 9.95
N LYS A 213 -0.80 -12.46 9.23
CA LYS A 213 0.19 -13.52 9.45
C LYS A 213 0.84 -13.42 10.83
N MET A 214 1.11 -12.21 11.32
CA MET A 214 1.62 -11.99 12.68
C MET A 214 0.59 -12.37 13.75
N LEU A 215 -0.70 -12.15 13.54
CA LEU A 215 -1.74 -12.65 14.45
C LEU A 215 -1.75 -14.18 14.53
N ILE A 216 -1.64 -14.87 13.38
CA ILE A 216 -1.56 -16.33 13.36
C ILE A 216 -0.29 -16.83 14.05
N LEU A 217 0.85 -16.17 13.84
CA LEU A 217 2.08 -16.47 14.55
C LEU A 217 1.94 -16.24 16.06
N SER A 218 1.27 -15.17 16.48
CA SER A 218 0.98 -14.91 17.89
C SER A 218 0.22 -16.07 18.55
N GLU A 219 -0.79 -16.62 17.87
CA GLU A 219 -1.62 -17.69 18.44
C GLU A 219 -1.03 -19.10 18.31
N CYS A 220 -0.22 -19.35 17.27
CA CYS A 220 0.19 -20.70 16.88
C CYS A 220 1.69 -20.96 17.02
N CYS A 221 2.53 -19.93 16.95
CA CYS A 221 3.98 -20.10 16.95
C CYS A 221 4.51 -20.33 18.38
N LYS A 222 5.29 -21.40 18.55
CA LYS A 222 6.00 -21.71 19.81
C LYS A 222 7.51 -21.48 19.66
N SER A 223 7.91 -20.38 19.03
CA SER A 223 9.32 -20.03 18.87
C SER A 223 9.96 -19.59 20.20
N LYS A 224 11.27 -19.78 20.32
CA LYS A 224 12.08 -19.22 21.42
C LYS A 224 12.58 -17.81 21.14
N LEU A 225 12.44 -17.32 19.90
CA LEU A 225 12.98 -16.04 19.44
C LEU A 225 11.97 -14.90 19.60
N TYR A 226 10.69 -15.22 19.41
CA TYR A 226 9.57 -14.27 19.48
C TYR A 226 8.48 -14.85 20.36
N SER A 227 7.98 -14.04 21.28
CA SER A 227 6.77 -14.33 22.04
C SER A 227 5.52 -13.93 21.26
N ALA A 228 4.36 -14.41 21.70
CA ALA A 228 3.07 -13.93 21.20
C ALA A 228 2.96 -12.40 21.27
N GLU A 229 3.42 -11.81 22.38
CA GLU A 229 3.41 -10.35 22.58
C GLU A 229 4.29 -9.61 21.57
N ASP A 230 5.42 -10.18 21.17
CA ASP A 230 6.30 -9.56 20.16
C ASP A 230 5.63 -9.49 18.79
N PHE A 231 4.90 -10.54 18.39
CA PHE A 231 4.10 -10.51 17.17
C PHE A 231 2.96 -9.48 17.27
N LEU A 232 2.27 -9.39 18.41
CA LEU A 232 1.20 -8.40 18.61
C LEU A 232 1.74 -6.96 18.60
N LYS A 233 2.95 -6.71 19.12
CA LYS A 233 3.61 -5.40 19.02
C LYS A 233 3.86 -4.99 17.57
N ILE A 234 4.25 -5.94 16.71
CA ILE A 234 4.44 -5.70 15.28
C ILE A 234 3.11 -5.35 14.60
N VAL A 235 2.03 -6.06 14.95
CA VAL A 235 0.68 -5.74 14.46
C VAL A 235 0.27 -4.34 14.89
N ASP A 236 0.41 -4.00 16.17
CA ASP A 236 0.06 -2.69 16.73
C ASP A 236 0.80 -1.54 16.02
N VAL A 237 2.11 -1.67 15.85
CA VAL A 237 2.94 -0.68 15.16
C VAL A 237 2.50 -0.50 13.70
N ASN A 238 2.22 -1.60 12.99
CA ASN A 238 1.73 -1.53 11.62
C ASN A 238 0.34 -0.87 11.52
N LEU A 239 -0.58 -1.19 12.44
CA LEU A 239 -1.90 -0.56 12.50
C LEU A 239 -1.81 0.94 12.80
N LYS A 240 -0.89 1.37 13.69
CA LYS A 240 -0.62 2.79 13.94
C LYS A 240 -0.15 3.49 12.67
N ASN A 241 0.83 2.92 11.97
CA ASN A 241 1.31 3.47 10.70
C ASN A 241 0.19 3.56 9.67
N ARG A 242 -0.63 2.52 9.56
CA ARG A 242 -1.78 2.53 8.66
C ARG A 242 -2.72 3.71 8.93
N LEU A 243 -3.05 3.98 10.20
CA LEU A 243 -3.89 5.13 10.57
C LEU A 243 -3.20 6.48 10.29
N ASP A 244 -1.89 6.56 10.49
CA ASP A 244 -1.08 7.75 10.20
C ASP A 244 -1.09 8.10 8.69
N PHE A 245 -1.11 7.07 7.83
CA PHE A 245 -1.16 7.20 6.37
C PHE A 245 -2.57 7.16 5.78
N THR A 246 -3.62 7.05 6.60
CA THR A 246 -5.00 7.15 6.11
C THR A 246 -5.45 8.61 6.06
N ASP A 247 -5.86 9.08 4.89
CA ASP A 247 -6.40 10.42 4.66
C ASP A 247 -7.83 10.56 5.22
N PHE A 248 -8.37 11.78 5.23
CA PHE A 248 -9.68 12.08 5.85
C PHE A 248 -10.87 11.33 5.20
N ASP A 249 -10.71 10.88 3.96
CA ASP A 249 -11.69 10.13 3.16
C ASP A 249 -11.56 8.61 3.37
N ASN A 250 -10.81 8.17 4.39
CA ASN A 250 -10.49 6.78 4.70
C ASN A 250 -9.68 6.05 3.62
N ILE A 251 -9.06 6.80 2.71
CA ILE A 251 -8.15 6.26 1.71
C ILE A 251 -6.72 6.25 2.26
N VAL A 252 -6.06 5.10 2.14
CA VAL A 252 -4.67 4.88 2.54
C VAL A 252 -3.73 5.48 1.50
N ASP A 253 -2.77 6.28 1.96
CA ASP A 253 -1.70 6.84 1.14
C ASP A 253 -0.67 5.76 0.80
N THR A 254 -0.73 5.26 -0.44
CA THR A 254 0.15 4.20 -0.96
C THR A 254 1.38 4.72 -1.69
N ASP A 255 1.61 6.03 -1.68
CA ASP A 255 2.72 6.66 -2.42
C ASP A 255 4.10 6.29 -1.89
N ILE A 256 4.20 5.70 -0.70
CA ILE A 256 5.46 5.21 -0.14
C ILE A 256 5.77 3.76 -0.53
N SER A 257 4.86 3.09 -1.24
CA SER A 257 5.00 1.67 -1.58
C SER A 257 6.07 1.41 -2.64
N GLY A 258 6.81 0.32 -2.47
CA GLY A 258 7.70 -0.25 -3.50
C GLY A 258 7.02 -1.31 -4.39
N ARG A 259 5.70 -1.46 -4.30
CA ARG A 259 4.92 -2.57 -4.88
C ARG A 259 3.82 -2.07 -5.82
N GLN A 260 3.01 -2.99 -6.32
CA GLN A 260 1.98 -2.75 -7.33
C GLN A 260 0.83 -1.82 -6.87
N ASP A 261 0.75 -1.54 -5.56
CA ASP A 261 -0.22 -0.62 -4.95
C ASP A 261 0.24 0.84 -4.97
N TYR A 262 1.49 1.14 -5.38
CA TYR A 262 1.99 2.51 -5.53
C TYR A 262 1.03 3.40 -6.34
N GLY A 263 0.60 4.51 -5.74
CA GLY A 263 -0.27 5.50 -6.37
C GLY A 263 -1.71 5.04 -6.61
N LYS A 264 -2.10 3.86 -6.13
CA LYS A 264 -3.47 3.34 -6.22
C LYS A 264 -4.26 3.65 -4.96
N LYS A 265 -5.58 3.83 -5.11
CA LYS A 265 -6.49 4.16 -4.01
C LYS A 265 -6.89 2.88 -3.29
N TYR A 266 -6.59 2.77 -1.99
CA TYR A 266 -7.05 1.66 -1.16
C TYR A 266 -7.85 2.20 0.02
N GLU A 267 -8.99 1.56 0.30
CA GLU A 267 -9.76 1.82 1.53
C GLU A 267 -8.96 1.37 2.76
N LEU A 268 -9.39 1.79 3.96
CA LEU A 268 -8.70 1.48 5.21
C LEU A 268 -8.41 -0.01 5.39
N GLY A 269 -9.28 -0.98 5.10
CA GLY A 269 -8.96 -2.42 5.20
C GLY A 269 -8.38 -2.89 6.55
N ASN A 270 -7.72 -4.05 6.58
CA ASN A 270 -7.11 -4.70 7.76
C ASN A 270 -8.11 -4.99 8.91
N ALA A 271 -9.35 -5.32 8.53
CA ALA A 271 -10.47 -5.51 9.45
C ALA A 271 -10.16 -6.54 10.54
N ALA A 272 -9.58 -7.69 10.17
CA ALA A 272 -9.31 -8.75 11.14
C ALA A 272 -8.34 -8.28 12.23
N ALA A 273 -7.31 -7.52 11.88
CA ALA A 273 -6.33 -7.03 12.84
C ALA A 273 -6.86 -5.88 13.69
N PHE A 274 -7.63 -4.96 13.11
CA PHE A 274 -8.29 -3.92 13.91
C PHE A 274 -9.27 -4.53 14.93
N ILE A 275 -10.06 -5.53 14.54
CA ILE A 275 -10.97 -6.25 15.45
C ILE A 275 -10.17 -6.89 16.57
N TYR A 276 -9.19 -7.71 16.23
CA TYR A 276 -8.34 -8.42 17.20
C TYR A 276 -7.72 -7.45 18.21
N MET A 277 -7.01 -6.43 17.73
CA MET A 277 -6.27 -5.51 18.59
C MET A 277 -7.18 -4.57 19.37
N SER A 278 -8.36 -4.22 18.83
CA SER A 278 -9.34 -3.40 19.55
C SER A 278 -9.89 -4.10 20.79
N ILE A 279 -10.18 -5.40 20.70
CA ILE A 279 -10.71 -6.19 21.82
C ILE A 279 -9.60 -6.48 22.82
N GLU A 280 -8.47 -7.03 22.36
CA GLU A 280 -7.36 -7.42 23.24
C GLU A 280 -6.76 -6.24 24.00
N GLN A 281 -6.71 -5.05 23.39
CA GLN A 281 -6.14 -3.86 24.03
C GLN A 281 -7.19 -2.86 24.55
N GLN A 282 -8.49 -3.17 24.43
CA GLN A 282 -9.58 -2.23 24.76
C GLN A 282 -9.41 -0.87 24.06
N ASN A 283 -9.01 -0.89 22.79
CA ASN A 283 -8.66 0.30 22.02
C ASN A 283 -9.84 0.79 21.16
N GLY A 284 -10.50 1.85 21.62
CA GLY A 284 -11.66 2.45 20.94
C GLY A 284 -11.35 3.03 19.55
N GLU A 285 -10.11 3.48 19.30
CA GLU A 285 -9.70 3.98 17.98
C GLU A 285 -9.66 2.83 16.97
N TYR A 286 -9.13 1.67 17.39
CA TYR A 286 -9.11 0.47 16.57
C TYR A 286 -10.51 -0.11 16.34
N ALA A 287 -11.43 0.02 17.30
CA ALA A 287 -12.82 -0.35 17.08
C ALA A 287 -13.46 0.52 15.97
N ALA A 288 -13.27 1.84 16.00
CA ALA A 288 -13.76 2.72 14.93
C ALA A 288 -13.13 2.37 13.56
N ALA A 289 -11.82 2.07 13.54
CA ALA A 289 -11.13 1.60 12.33
C ALA A 289 -11.65 0.25 11.83
N ALA A 290 -11.98 -0.68 12.74
CA ALA A 290 -12.55 -1.97 12.41
C ALA A 290 -13.91 -1.83 11.70
N GLU A 291 -14.77 -0.93 12.16
CA GLU A 291 -16.06 -0.68 11.50
C GLU A 291 -15.89 -0.15 10.08
N ILE A 292 -15.02 0.84 9.89
CA ILE A 292 -14.70 1.38 8.54
C ILE A 292 -14.12 0.29 7.64
N ALA A 293 -13.20 -0.52 8.16
CA ALA A 293 -12.58 -1.61 7.43
C ALA A 293 -13.61 -2.67 7.01
N VAL A 294 -14.52 -3.07 7.91
CA VAL A 294 -15.59 -4.03 7.60
C VAL A 294 -16.57 -3.48 6.58
N ASP A 295 -16.96 -2.22 6.70
CA ASP A 295 -17.85 -1.59 5.73
C ASP A 295 -17.20 -1.57 4.33
N SER A 296 -15.88 -1.47 4.23
CA SER A 296 -15.13 -1.54 2.97
C SER A 296 -15.06 -2.93 2.31
N MET A 297 -15.38 -4.02 3.03
CA MET A 297 -15.38 -5.40 2.49
C MET A 297 -16.63 -5.70 1.65
N ARG A 298 -16.71 -5.09 0.47
CA ARG A 298 -17.83 -5.27 -0.48
C ARG A 298 -17.36 -5.21 -1.95
N PRO A 299 -18.13 -5.78 -2.91
CA PRO A 299 -17.86 -5.65 -4.33
C PRO A 299 -17.67 -4.20 -4.77
N GLY A 300 -16.78 -3.97 -5.73
CA GLY A 300 -16.53 -2.65 -6.31
C GLY A 300 -15.56 -1.77 -5.49
N THR A 301 -15.07 -2.25 -4.35
CA THR A 301 -13.92 -1.65 -3.64
C THR A 301 -12.63 -2.36 -4.01
N ASN A 302 -11.48 -1.71 -3.79
CA ASN A 302 -10.16 -2.34 -3.97
C ASN A 302 -9.81 -3.36 -2.86
N GLN A 303 -10.61 -3.47 -1.80
CA GLN A 303 -10.51 -4.55 -0.80
C GLN A 303 -11.33 -5.78 -1.21
N GLY A 304 -12.38 -5.58 -2.03
CA GLY A 304 -13.28 -6.64 -2.46
C GLY A 304 -13.92 -7.35 -1.27
N TYR A 305 -13.86 -8.69 -1.26
CA TYR A 305 -14.28 -9.52 -0.13
C TYR A 305 -13.08 -9.98 0.74
N GLY A 306 -11.92 -9.35 0.57
CA GLY A 306 -10.71 -9.74 1.26
C GLY A 306 -10.85 -9.62 2.77
N GLU A 307 -10.36 -10.65 3.49
CA GLU A 307 -10.37 -10.82 4.95
C GLU A 307 -11.61 -11.47 5.59
N LEU A 308 -12.66 -11.79 4.83
CA LEU A 308 -13.82 -12.50 5.38
C LEU A 308 -13.42 -13.78 6.11
N SER A 309 -12.63 -14.65 5.47
CA SER A 309 -12.17 -15.91 6.07
C SER A 309 -11.43 -15.71 7.39
N THR A 310 -10.61 -14.65 7.48
CA THR A 310 -9.81 -14.34 8.68
C THR A 310 -10.68 -13.76 9.79
N CYS A 311 -11.63 -12.88 9.47
CA CYS A 311 -12.57 -12.34 10.46
C CYS A 311 -13.46 -13.45 11.02
N LEU A 312 -14.00 -14.30 10.14
CA LEU A 312 -14.83 -15.46 10.52
C LEU A 312 -14.05 -16.42 11.43
N TYR A 313 -12.79 -16.70 11.09
CA TYR A 313 -11.91 -17.54 11.91
C TYR A 313 -11.79 -17.01 13.34
N PHE A 314 -11.42 -15.74 13.52
CA PHE A 314 -11.20 -15.22 14.87
C PHE A 314 -12.51 -15.12 15.67
N PHE A 315 -13.63 -14.72 15.07
CA PHE A 315 -14.93 -14.74 15.77
C PHE A 315 -15.44 -16.15 16.09
N PHE A 316 -15.06 -17.16 15.30
CA PHE A 316 -15.33 -18.55 15.61
C PHE A 316 -14.45 -19.04 16.76
N LYS A 317 -13.16 -18.74 16.71
CA LYS A 317 -12.17 -19.14 17.72
C LYS A 317 -12.40 -18.46 19.08
N HIS A 318 -12.85 -17.21 19.06
CA HIS A 318 -13.10 -16.37 20.24
C HIS A 318 -14.58 -16.01 20.34
N PRO A 319 -15.47 -16.95 20.73
CA PRO A 319 -16.91 -16.72 20.74
C PRO A 319 -17.34 -15.56 21.66
N HIS A 320 -16.59 -15.32 22.74
CA HIS A 320 -16.82 -14.22 23.68
C HIS A 320 -16.68 -12.83 23.03
N TRP A 321 -16.00 -12.70 21.88
CA TRP A 321 -15.92 -11.44 21.14
C TRP A 321 -17.29 -10.96 20.64
N ARG A 322 -18.26 -11.85 20.44
CA ARG A 322 -19.63 -11.46 20.04
C ARG A 322 -20.34 -10.71 21.17
N GLU A 323 -19.97 -10.96 22.42
CA GLU A 323 -20.52 -10.29 23.60
C GLU A 323 -19.73 -9.03 23.98
N ALA A 324 -18.58 -8.79 23.33
CA ALA A 324 -17.76 -7.62 23.60
C ALA A 324 -18.47 -6.34 23.15
N GLU A 325 -18.34 -5.32 24.00
CA GLU A 325 -18.76 -3.96 23.72
C GLU A 325 -17.62 -3.02 24.08
N LEU A 326 -17.33 -2.08 23.17
CA LEU A 326 -16.29 -1.07 23.38
C LEU A 326 -16.79 0.29 22.92
N GLU A 327 -16.49 1.34 23.67
CA GLU A 327 -16.82 2.69 23.26
C GLU A 327 -15.85 3.15 22.15
N PRO A 328 -16.34 3.44 20.92
CA PRO A 328 -15.47 3.83 19.83
C PRO A 328 -14.88 5.22 20.10
N ALA A 329 -13.59 5.38 19.80
CA ALA A 329 -12.92 6.66 19.77
C ALA A 329 -12.70 7.07 18.30
N PRO A 330 -12.80 8.36 17.96
CA PRO A 330 -12.57 8.80 16.59
C PRO A 330 -11.13 8.46 16.16
N ILE A 331 -10.98 8.05 14.89
CA ILE A 331 -9.65 7.90 14.28
C ILE A 331 -8.88 9.21 14.40
N ARG A 332 -7.60 9.12 14.76
CA ARG A 332 -6.71 10.28 14.82
C ARG A 332 -6.77 11.11 13.55
N THR A 333 -6.97 12.41 13.73
CA THR A 333 -7.01 13.41 12.67
C THR A 333 -5.76 14.28 12.64
N HIS A 334 -4.85 14.09 13.61
CA HIS A 334 -3.64 14.89 13.77
C HIS A 334 -2.44 13.96 13.87
N VAL A 335 -1.50 14.08 12.94
CA VAL A 335 -0.23 13.36 12.93
C VAL A 335 0.85 14.32 12.42
N GLU A 336 1.99 14.32 13.08
CA GLU A 336 3.21 14.97 12.59
C GLU A 336 4.37 14.08 12.99
N ARG A 337 4.96 13.41 12.00
CA ARG A 337 5.94 12.37 12.27
C ARG A 337 7.05 12.40 11.23
N PHE A 338 8.27 12.54 11.72
CA PHE A 338 9.49 12.28 10.96
C PHE A 338 9.94 10.84 11.23
N MET A 339 10.07 10.06 10.18
CA MET A 339 10.50 8.66 10.19
C MET A 339 11.94 8.62 9.71
N GLN A 340 12.87 8.56 10.66
CA GLN A 340 14.29 8.82 10.40
C GLN A 340 14.94 7.73 9.56
N GLU A 341 14.68 6.46 9.88
CA GLU A 341 15.26 5.34 9.13
C GLU A 341 14.66 5.24 7.71
N SER A 342 13.38 5.58 7.60
CA SER A 342 12.63 5.50 6.34
C SER A 342 12.83 6.71 5.43
N GLN A 343 13.36 7.81 5.97
CA GLN A 343 13.46 9.12 5.32
C GLN A 343 12.10 9.59 4.78
N LEU A 344 11.11 9.61 5.67
CA LEU A 344 9.75 10.06 5.39
C LEU A 344 9.31 11.12 6.40
N TYR A 345 8.53 12.08 5.95
CA TYR A 345 7.85 13.03 6.82
C TYR A 345 6.37 13.05 6.49
N ARG A 346 5.53 12.71 7.47
CA ARG A 346 4.07 12.62 7.35
C ARG A 346 3.41 13.65 8.24
N VAL A 347 2.53 14.44 7.65
CA VAL A 347 1.66 15.38 8.35
C VAL A 347 0.20 15.07 7.99
N LYS A 348 -0.67 15.10 9.00
CA LYS A 348 -2.12 14.99 8.88
C LYS A 348 -2.76 15.98 9.85
N GLU A 349 -3.70 16.79 9.38
CA GLU A 349 -4.47 17.73 10.20
C GLU A 349 -5.87 17.90 9.60
N GLY A 350 -6.83 17.14 10.13
CA GLY A 350 -8.20 17.10 9.60
C GLY A 350 -8.21 16.64 8.14
N LYS A 351 -8.55 17.57 7.23
CA LYS A 351 -8.56 17.37 5.78
C LYS A 351 -7.19 17.46 5.11
N LEU A 352 -6.23 18.13 5.76
CA LEU A 352 -4.88 18.29 5.25
C LEU A 352 -4.10 17.00 5.48
N SER A 353 -3.43 16.51 4.44
CA SER A 353 -2.36 15.52 4.59
C SER A 353 -1.21 15.83 3.67
N ALA A 354 0.01 15.56 4.11
CA ALA A 354 1.22 15.73 3.33
C ALA A 354 2.23 14.64 3.64
N THR A 355 2.90 14.16 2.59
CA THR A 355 3.95 13.14 2.68
C THR A 355 5.17 13.63 1.90
N VAL A 356 6.31 13.75 2.56
CA VAL A 356 7.61 14.00 1.93
C VAL A 356 8.46 12.74 2.00
N LYS A 357 9.08 12.35 0.88
CA LYS A 357 9.80 11.08 0.76
C LYS A 357 11.08 11.20 -0.07
N CYS A 358 12.10 10.44 0.33
CA CYS A 358 13.34 10.26 -0.43
C CYS A 358 13.18 9.33 -1.64
N ASP A 359 14.22 9.30 -2.47
CA ASP A 359 14.39 8.48 -3.67
C ASP A 359 13.31 8.64 -4.74
N ASN A 360 12.61 9.79 -4.72
CA ASN A 360 11.53 10.10 -5.66
C ASN A 360 11.65 11.54 -6.18
N PRO A 361 11.51 11.79 -7.50
CA PRO A 361 11.39 13.14 -8.04
C PRO A 361 10.12 13.87 -7.58
N ALA A 362 9.04 13.11 -7.33
CA ALA A 362 7.83 13.57 -6.66
C ALA A 362 8.06 13.57 -5.15
N PHE A 363 8.88 14.52 -4.67
CA PHE A 363 9.36 14.53 -3.29
C PHE A 363 8.27 14.86 -2.28
N LEU A 364 7.25 15.65 -2.66
CA LEU A 364 6.12 16.05 -1.81
C LEU A 364 4.79 15.69 -2.48
N LYS A 365 3.91 15.07 -1.71
CA LYS A 365 2.47 14.93 -1.98
C LYS A 365 1.70 15.73 -0.94
N LEU A 366 0.65 16.41 -1.35
CA LEU A 366 -0.22 17.17 -0.46
C LEU A 366 -1.68 17.05 -0.90
N ASN A 367 -2.56 16.75 0.05
CA ASN A 367 -3.99 16.66 -0.17
C ASN A 367 -4.71 17.60 0.80
N TYR A 368 -5.81 18.18 0.34
CA TYR A 368 -6.74 18.88 1.21
C TYR A 368 -8.17 18.58 0.77
N GLY A 369 -8.84 17.72 1.53
CA GLY A 369 -10.22 17.37 1.21
C GLY A 369 -10.33 16.74 -0.20
N GLU A 370 -11.21 17.30 -1.02
CA GLU A 370 -11.39 16.87 -2.42
C GLU A 370 -10.22 17.23 -3.34
N VAL A 371 -9.36 18.19 -2.96
CA VAL A 371 -8.20 18.58 -3.77
C VAL A 371 -7.03 17.66 -3.47
N LYS A 372 -6.54 16.98 -4.51
CA LYS A 372 -5.39 16.08 -4.44
C LYS A 372 -4.26 16.64 -5.30
N MET A 373 -3.11 16.93 -4.66
CA MET A 373 -1.86 17.34 -5.32
C MET A 373 -0.84 16.20 -5.16
N PRO A 374 -0.95 15.13 -5.99
CA PRO A 374 -0.15 13.91 -5.82
C PRO A 374 1.36 14.09 -6.05
N ARG A 375 1.78 15.18 -6.69
CA ARG A 375 3.19 15.40 -7.01
C ARG A 375 3.56 16.88 -6.96
N VAL A 376 4.62 17.18 -6.23
CA VAL A 376 5.45 18.37 -6.38
C VAL A 376 6.85 17.90 -6.77
N SER A 377 7.41 18.50 -7.81
CA SER A 377 8.75 18.14 -8.30
C SER A 377 9.54 19.38 -8.69
N LEU A 378 10.86 19.27 -8.54
CA LEU A 378 11.81 20.26 -9.01
C LEU A 378 12.44 19.77 -10.32
N VAL A 379 12.56 20.67 -11.29
CA VAL A 379 13.18 20.38 -12.58
C VAL A 379 14.33 21.35 -12.83
N MET A 380 15.51 20.80 -13.11
CA MET A 380 16.65 21.52 -13.65
C MET A 380 17.28 20.65 -14.72
N ASP A 381 17.11 21.00 -15.99
CA ASP A 381 17.67 20.19 -17.09
C ASP A 381 19.15 20.54 -17.29
N TYR A 382 19.96 19.94 -16.42
CA TYR A 382 21.40 20.06 -16.44
C TYR A 382 22.01 18.73 -16.82
N PHE A 383 22.43 18.57 -18.08
CA PHE A 383 22.89 17.28 -18.62
C PHE A 383 21.85 16.15 -18.44
N ASN A 384 20.56 16.45 -18.68
CA ASN A 384 19.47 15.50 -18.52
C ASN A 384 19.38 14.91 -17.08
N ALA A 385 19.68 15.73 -16.07
CA ALA A 385 19.60 15.34 -14.67
C ALA A 385 18.15 15.17 -14.21
N ILE A 386 17.90 14.12 -13.45
CA ILE A 386 16.68 13.98 -12.65
C ILE A 386 17.04 14.29 -11.20
N TYR A 387 16.34 15.25 -10.58
CA TYR A 387 16.56 15.57 -9.18
C TYR A 387 15.61 14.76 -8.30
N LYS A 388 16.18 14.08 -7.29
CA LYS A 388 15.44 13.28 -6.30
C LYS A 388 15.81 13.75 -4.89
N ALA A 389 14.86 13.68 -3.97
CA ALA A 389 15.15 13.89 -2.56
C ALA A 389 16.10 12.78 -2.07
N ALA A 390 17.32 13.13 -1.67
CA ALA A 390 18.36 12.19 -1.24
C ALA A 390 18.43 12.04 0.28
N SER A 391 18.09 13.10 1.03
CA SER A 391 17.95 13.04 2.48
C SER A 391 16.92 14.05 2.98
N ILE A 392 16.34 13.74 4.14
CA ILE A 392 15.47 14.62 4.90
C ILE A 392 16.06 14.75 6.30
N GLU A 393 16.24 15.98 6.74
CA GLU A 393 16.69 16.33 8.08
C GLU A 393 15.57 17.05 8.83
N LYS A 394 15.35 16.69 10.09
CA LYS A 394 14.45 17.45 10.95
C LYS A 394 15.14 18.74 11.38
N THR A 395 14.42 19.86 11.29
CA THR A 395 14.87 21.17 11.77
C THR A 395 13.98 21.65 12.91
N ASP A 396 14.35 22.77 13.55
CA ASP A 396 13.55 23.37 14.64
C ASP A 396 12.14 23.82 14.17
N PHE A 397 11.97 24.04 12.86
CA PHE A 397 10.77 24.65 12.29
C PHE A 397 10.06 23.77 11.23
N GLY A 398 10.57 22.56 10.98
CA GLY A 398 10.03 21.65 9.97
C GLY A 398 11.07 20.62 9.53
N ILE A 399 11.25 20.50 8.22
CA ILE A 399 12.26 19.60 7.63
C ILE A 399 13.08 20.32 6.57
N ARG A 400 14.29 19.82 6.32
CA ARG A 400 15.17 20.21 5.22
C ARG A 400 15.35 19.03 4.30
N VAL A 401 15.07 19.20 3.01
CA VAL A 401 15.24 18.18 1.99
C VAL A 401 16.46 18.53 1.14
N TYR A 402 17.41 17.61 1.03
CA TYR A 402 18.49 17.69 0.05
C TYR A 402 18.08 17.01 -1.25
N MET A 403 18.10 17.76 -2.35
CA MET A 403 17.80 17.23 -3.68
C MET A 403 19.11 16.96 -4.42
N LYS A 404 19.31 15.72 -4.85
CA LYS A 404 20.50 15.28 -5.58
C LYS A 404 20.17 15.01 -7.04
N SER A 405 21.05 15.42 -7.94
CA SER A 405 20.97 15.08 -9.35
C SER A 405 21.40 13.63 -9.61
N GLU A 406 20.63 12.93 -10.43
CA GLU A 406 20.97 11.62 -10.99
C GLU A 406 21.03 11.73 -12.52
N HIS A 407 22.08 11.16 -13.11
CA HIS A 407 22.31 11.21 -14.56
C HIS A 407 22.31 9.80 -15.15
N ASN A 408 21.71 9.66 -16.34
CA ASN A 408 21.75 8.41 -17.10
C ASN A 408 23.17 8.06 -17.60
N VAL A 409 24.06 9.05 -17.71
CA VAL A 409 25.46 8.88 -18.09
C VAL A 409 26.32 9.09 -16.84
N LYS A 410 27.03 8.04 -16.41
CA LYS A 410 27.83 8.03 -15.17
C LYS A 410 28.86 9.16 -15.08
N GLN A 411 29.40 9.62 -16.21
CA GLN A 411 30.40 10.69 -16.26
C GLN A 411 29.81 12.11 -16.19
N HIS A 412 28.49 12.28 -16.26
CA HIS A 412 27.86 13.60 -16.17
C HIS A 412 27.85 14.13 -14.72
N PRO A 413 27.91 15.47 -14.53
CA PRO A 413 27.94 16.51 -15.58
C PRO A 413 29.38 16.79 -16.06
N ALA A 414 29.67 16.43 -17.31
CA ALA A 414 30.99 16.65 -17.94
C ALA A 414 30.90 16.52 -19.47
N PHE A 415 31.90 17.06 -20.16
CA PHE A 415 32.15 16.76 -21.56
C PHE A 415 33.36 15.83 -21.70
N TRP A 416 33.27 14.87 -22.62
CA TRP A 416 34.40 14.01 -22.95
C TRP A 416 35.41 14.74 -23.85
N MET A 417 36.68 14.71 -23.47
CA MET A 417 37.75 15.30 -24.29
C MET A 417 38.09 14.40 -25.50
N PRO A 418 38.62 14.97 -26.59
CA PRO A 418 39.16 14.20 -27.71
C PRO A 418 40.33 13.31 -27.26
N LEU A 419 40.41 12.08 -27.78
CA LEU A 419 41.49 11.13 -27.44
C LEU A 419 42.82 11.43 -28.14
N GLY A 420 42.82 12.24 -29.19
CA GLY A 420 44.04 12.55 -29.97
C GLY A 420 44.52 11.40 -30.88
N GLU A 421 43.73 10.34 -31.03
CA GLU A 421 44.03 9.18 -31.86
C GLU A 421 42.83 8.77 -32.73
N THR A 422 43.06 7.94 -33.75
CA THR A 422 41.98 7.33 -34.53
C THR A 422 41.26 6.27 -33.69
N VAL A 423 39.93 6.38 -33.59
CA VAL A 423 39.09 5.43 -32.86
C VAL A 423 38.33 4.56 -33.86
N ALA A 424 38.33 3.25 -33.65
CA ALA A 424 37.61 2.34 -34.52
C ALA A 424 36.09 2.56 -34.42
N ILE A 425 35.37 2.43 -35.54
CA ILE A 425 33.93 2.75 -35.60
C ILE A 425 33.10 1.93 -34.61
N ASN A 426 33.48 0.68 -34.35
CA ASN A 426 32.82 -0.21 -33.39
C ASN A 426 33.03 0.19 -31.93
N GLU A 427 34.04 1.01 -31.61
CA GLU A 427 34.23 1.56 -30.27
C GLU A 427 33.37 2.81 -30.07
N LEU A 428 33.28 3.65 -31.11
CA LEU A 428 32.38 4.80 -31.15
C LEU A 428 30.91 4.35 -31.09
N LEU A 429 30.57 3.29 -31.83
CA LEU A 429 29.25 2.66 -31.80
C LEU A 429 29.08 1.92 -30.46
N GLY A 430 28.24 2.48 -29.60
CA GLY A 430 28.05 1.97 -28.24
C GLY A 430 28.90 2.66 -27.19
N PHE A 431 29.58 3.76 -27.53
CA PHE A 431 30.26 4.65 -26.59
C PHE A 431 31.28 3.91 -25.69
N ARG A 432 32.00 2.91 -26.22
CA ARG A 432 32.95 2.11 -25.42
C ARG A 432 34.26 2.85 -25.16
N ASP A 433 34.55 3.85 -25.98
CA ASP A 433 35.72 4.71 -25.87
C ASP A 433 35.61 5.75 -24.74
N VAL A 434 34.40 6.03 -24.24
CA VAL A 434 34.13 7.10 -23.27
C VAL A 434 34.83 6.92 -21.93
N GLU A 435 35.13 5.69 -21.53
CA GLU A 435 35.89 5.41 -20.30
C GLU A 435 37.36 5.83 -20.39
N ARG A 436 37.92 5.88 -21.61
CA ARG A 436 39.30 6.32 -21.84
C ARG A 436 39.43 7.83 -21.94
N ARG A 437 38.31 8.55 -22.05
CA ARG A 437 38.31 9.99 -22.29
C ARG A 437 38.49 10.74 -20.99
N GLU A 438 39.42 11.69 -21.00
CA GLU A 438 39.49 12.69 -19.95
C GLU A 438 38.19 13.51 -19.90
N LEU A 439 37.76 13.87 -18.69
CA LEU A 439 36.52 14.59 -18.47
C LEU A 439 36.80 16.07 -18.21
N ASN A 440 36.23 16.93 -19.05
CA ASN A 440 36.06 18.34 -18.73
C ASN A 440 34.80 18.50 -17.86
N LYS A 441 34.98 18.32 -16.54
CA LYS A 441 33.90 18.31 -15.55
C LYS A 441 33.20 19.66 -15.46
N ARG A 442 31.92 19.62 -15.11
CA ARG A 442 31.12 20.80 -14.76
C ARG A 442 30.69 20.69 -13.29
N PRO A 443 30.42 21.82 -12.61
CA PRO A 443 30.03 21.78 -11.21
C PRO A 443 28.65 21.14 -11.05
N GLU A 444 28.48 20.34 -10.00
CA GLU A 444 27.17 19.87 -9.54
C GLU A 444 26.45 20.97 -8.75
N PHE A 445 25.12 20.86 -8.67
CA PHE A 445 24.29 21.74 -7.85
C PHE A 445 24.00 21.10 -6.50
N ASP A 446 24.09 21.89 -5.44
CA ASP A 446 23.48 21.56 -4.17
C ASP A 446 22.11 22.24 -4.11
N VAL A 447 21.06 21.46 -3.99
CA VAL A 447 19.69 21.97 -4.01
C VAL A 447 19.01 21.62 -2.70
N TRP A 448 18.56 22.65 -1.98
CA TRP A 448 17.93 22.52 -0.68
C TRP A 448 16.49 23.01 -0.73
N ILE A 449 15.59 22.28 -0.10
CA ILE A 449 14.20 22.70 0.09
C ILE A 449 13.89 22.60 1.58
N ASP A 450 13.80 23.75 2.24
CA ASP A 450 13.28 23.82 3.60
C ASP A 450 11.74 23.86 3.55
N ILE A 451 11.10 22.94 4.25
CA ILE A 451 9.64 22.80 4.31
C ILE A 451 9.21 23.10 5.74
N TYR A 452 8.59 24.26 5.92
CA TYR A 452 8.07 24.73 7.21
C TYR A 452 6.57 24.49 7.28
N LYS A 453 6.09 23.99 8.42
CA LYS A 453 4.65 23.88 8.66
C LYS A 453 4.07 25.27 8.92
N ALA A 454 3.04 25.63 8.16
CA ALA A 454 2.28 26.86 8.34
C ALA A 454 0.84 26.55 8.76
N GLU A 455 0.09 27.58 9.16
CA GLU A 455 -1.34 27.41 9.46
C GLU A 455 -2.08 26.94 8.19
N ASN A 456 -2.63 25.71 8.23
CA ASN A 456 -3.28 25.02 7.12
C ASN A 456 -2.41 24.92 5.85
N GLY A 457 -1.11 24.64 5.97
CA GLY A 457 -0.29 24.43 4.79
C GLY A 457 1.20 24.42 5.09
N PHE A 458 2.00 24.79 4.10
CA PHE A 458 3.46 24.70 4.16
C PHE A 458 4.12 25.88 3.44
N ASP A 459 5.28 26.29 3.93
CA ASP A 459 6.19 27.19 3.20
C ASP A 459 7.37 26.37 2.70
N LEU A 460 7.64 26.47 1.39
CA LEU A 460 8.76 25.83 0.73
C LEU A 460 9.78 26.90 0.39
N HIS A 461 10.94 26.85 1.03
CA HIS A 461 12.07 27.70 0.69
C HIS A 461 13.08 26.90 -0.10
N VAL A 462 13.18 27.20 -1.40
CA VAL A 462 14.06 26.50 -2.33
C VAL A 462 15.31 27.34 -2.55
N LYS A 463 16.46 26.69 -2.42
CA LYS A 463 17.76 27.31 -2.63
C LYS A 463 18.66 26.41 -3.47
N THR A 464 19.28 26.98 -4.49
CA THR A 464 20.39 26.34 -5.20
C THR A 464 21.71 26.99 -4.77
N ASP A 465 22.70 26.16 -4.48
CA ASP A 465 24.08 26.57 -4.21
C ASP A 465 25.02 25.79 -5.14
N LYS A 466 26.22 26.32 -5.35
CA LYS A 466 27.19 25.83 -6.34
C LYS A 466 26.55 25.76 -7.76
N GLY A 467 27.15 24.98 -8.64
CA GLY A 467 26.70 24.86 -10.03
C GLY A 467 27.02 26.07 -10.91
N LEU A 468 26.27 26.21 -12.01
CA LEU A 468 26.40 27.32 -12.95
C LEU A 468 25.21 28.27 -12.84
N ASP A 469 25.45 29.55 -13.12
CA ASP A 469 24.39 30.54 -13.28
C ASP A 469 23.64 30.35 -14.61
N GLY A 470 22.36 30.74 -14.66
CA GLY A 470 21.57 30.71 -15.88
C GLY A 470 21.07 29.32 -16.30
N VAL A 471 21.17 28.31 -15.43
CA VAL A 471 20.57 26.99 -15.68
C VAL A 471 19.08 27.06 -15.39
N GLN A 472 18.26 26.50 -16.28
CA GLN A 472 16.82 26.54 -16.13
C GLN A 472 16.38 25.83 -14.85
N PHE A 473 15.36 26.39 -14.21
CA PHE A 473 14.77 25.85 -13.00
C PHE A 473 13.25 25.95 -13.07
N SER A 474 12.55 24.91 -12.63
CA SER A 474 11.13 25.02 -12.31
C SER A 474 10.74 24.26 -11.06
N MET A 475 9.74 24.80 -10.37
CA MET A 475 8.95 24.07 -9.39
C MET A 475 7.59 23.75 -10.01
N ASP A 476 7.28 22.47 -10.10
CA ASP A 476 6.10 21.94 -10.77
C ASP A 476 5.14 21.33 -9.74
N PHE A 477 3.89 21.78 -9.76
CA PHE A 477 2.81 21.34 -8.88
C PHE A 477 1.75 20.62 -9.72
N PHE A 478 1.47 19.35 -9.41
CA PHE A 478 0.56 18.52 -10.19
C PHE A 478 -0.69 18.17 -9.40
N PHE A 479 -1.85 18.42 -10.00
CA PHE A 479 -3.16 18.21 -9.42
C PHE A 479 -3.94 17.14 -10.19
N GLU A 480 -4.76 16.34 -9.48
CA GLU A 480 -5.79 15.54 -10.15
C GLU A 480 -6.71 16.46 -10.96
N PRO A 481 -7.00 16.18 -12.24
CA PRO A 481 -7.84 17.05 -13.06
C PRO A 481 -9.30 17.08 -12.60
N GLY A 482 -10.09 18.01 -13.17
CA GLY A 482 -11.52 18.11 -12.93
C GLY A 482 -11.94 19.19 -11.93
N GLY A 483 -10.99 19.89 -11.32
CA GLY A 483 -11.23 21.14 -10.59
C GLY A 483 -11.20 22.39 -11.49
N SER A 484 -11.18 23.56 -10.87
CA SER A 484 -10.94 24.85 -11.52
C SER A 484 -9.70 25.53 -10.94
N ILE A 485 -9.10 26.40 -11.75
CA ILE A 485 -8.08 27.35 -11.33
C ILE A 485 -8.71 28.72 -11.22
N GLU A 486 -8.46 29.40 -10.11
CA GLU A 486 -8.83 30.78 -9.87
C GLU A 486 -7.55 31.60 -9.67
N THR A 487 -7.45 32.70 -10.39
CA THR A 487 -6.39 33.71 -10.25
C THR A 487 -7.03 35.10 -10.21
N GLU A 488 -6.23 36.16 -10.03
CA GLU A 488 -6.75 37.53 -10.10
C GLU A 488 -7.40 37.86 -11.47
N HIS A 489 -6.92 37.26 -12.56
CA HIS A 489 -7.25 37.69 -13.93
C HIS A 489 -7.94 36.63 -14.77
N CYS A 490 -7.90 35.37 -14.38
CA CYS A 490 -8.52 34.27 -15.12
C CYS A 490 -9.08 33.19 -14.20
N SER A 491 -10.18 32.61 -14.67
CA SER A 491 -10.80 31.41 -14.12
C SER A 491 -11.00 30.42 -15.26
N PHE A 492 -10.59 29.18 -15.06
CA PHE A 492 -10.77 28.12 -16.06
C PHE A 492 -10.75 26.73 -15.44
N ARG A 493 -11.21 25.74 -16.19
CA ARG A 493 -11.22 24.34 -15.75
C ARG A 493 -9.84 23.71 -15.92
N ALA A 494 -9.36 23.04 -14.88
CA ALA A 494 -8.12 22.27 -14.94
C ALA A 494 -8.33 20.94 -15.68
N CYS A 495 -7.85 20.85 -16.91
CA CYS A 495 -7.99 19.66 -17.75
C CYS A 495 -6.78 18.72 -17.66
N LYS A 496 -7.02 17.47 -18.03
CA LYS A 496 -6.00 16.42 -18.08
C LYS A 496 -4.87 16.82 -19.04
N ASP A 497 -3.62 16.62 -18.63
CA ASP A 497 -2.42 16.83 -19.44
C ASP A 497 -2.17 18.29 -19.89
N GLU A 498 -2.82 19.26 -19.25
CA GLU A 498 -2.56 20.68 -19.47
C GLU A 498 -1.53 21.25 -18.49
N THR A 499 -0.86 22.32 -18.92
CA THR A 499 0.13 23.03 -18.12
C THR A 499 -0.19 24.53 -18.09
N MET A 500 -0.25 25.09 -16.89
CA MET A 500 -0.29 26.54 -16.64
C MET A 500 1.05 27.02 -16.09
N PHE A 501 1.52 28.17 -16.55
CA PHE A 501 2.62 28.89 -15.91
C PHE A 501 2.06 29.96 -14.97
N LEU A 502 2.39 29.89 -13.68
CA LEU A 502 2.00 30.90 -12.70
C LEU A 502 3.00 32.05 -12.71
N LYS A 503 2.71 33.09 -13.50
CA LYS A 503 3.69 34.15 -13.82
C LYS A 503 3.96 35.15 -12.69
N LYS A 504 2.91 35.48 -11.93
CA LYS A 504 2.92 36.44 -10.83
C LYS A 504 1.77 36.09 -9.87
N ASP A 505 1.78 36.71 -8.71
CA ASP A 505 0.71 36.62 -7.69
C ASP A 505 0.41 35.16 -7.31
N ASP A 506 -0.86 34.84 -7.10
CA ASP A 506 -1.29 33.57 -6.53
C ASP A 506 -2.25 32.83 -7.48
N ALA A 507 -2.28 31.51 -7.36
CA ALA A 507 -3.30 30.66 -7.98
C ALA A 507 -3.98 29.78 -6.94
N ILE A 508 -5.29 29.58 -7.07
CA ILE A 508 -6.09 28.71 -6.21
C ILE A 508 -6.62 27.57 -7.07
N TYR A 509 -6.21 26.34 -6.77
CA TYR A 509 -6.85 25.14 -7.29
C TYR A 509 -8.06 24.81 -6.42
N VAL A 510 -9.23 24.67 -7.03
CA VAL A 510 -10.50 24.42 -6.34
C VAL A 510 -11.13 23.12 -6.85
N LYS A 511 -11.60 22.29 -5.93
CA LYS A 511 -12.46 21.12 -6.25
C LYS A 511 -13.52 20.98 -5.16
N GLY A 512 -14.79 20.96 -5.57
CA GLY A 512 -15.90 21.11 -4.64
C GLY A 512 -15.79 22.44 -3.90
N ASN A 513 -15.81 22.40 -2.57
CA ASN A 513 -15.59 23.56 -1.71
C ASN A 513 -14.18 23.61 -1.10
N ASP A 514 -13.30 22.67 -1.46
CA ASP A 514 -11.94 22.56 -0.92
C ASP A 514 -10.94 23.18 -1.90
N SER A 515 -9.84 23.73 -1.38
CA SER A 515 -8.86 24.44 -2.20
C SER A 515 -7.42 24.33 -1.68
N ILE A 516 -6.49 24.42 -2.61
CA ILE A 516 -5.06 24.62 -2.35
C ILE A 516 -4.62 25.86 -3.14
N LYS A 517 -4.14 26.87 -2.43
CA LYS A 517 -3.58 28.10 -2.95
C LYS A 517 -2.06 28.01 -3.00
N ILE A 518 -1.48 28.30 -4.15
CA ILE A 518 -0.05 28.50 -4.36
C ILE A 518 0.21 30.00 -4.38
N CYS A 519 0.98 30.51 -3.43
CA CYS A 519 1.38 31.91 -3.38
C CYS A 519 2.83 32.10 -3.81
N GLY A 520 3.11 33.24 -4.44
CA GLY A 520 4.46 33.62 -4.85
C GLY A 520 4.83 33.13 -6.26
N GLY A 521 3.94 33.35 -7.23
CA GLY A 521 4.21 33.08 -8.65
C GLY A 521 5.45 33.80 -9.18
N PHE A 522 6.24 33.11 -9.99
CA PHE A 522 7.40 33.66 -10.67
C PHE A 522 7.62 32.97 -12.03
N TYR A 523 8.12 33.75 -12.99
CA TYR A 523 8.29 33.29 -14.37
C TYR A 523 9.45 34.00 -15.07
N ALA A 524 10.52 33.25 -15.32
CA ALA A 524 11.67 33.68 -16.11
C ALA A 524 11.67 33.06 -17.51
N HIS A 525 11.01 31.92 -17.73
CA HIS A 525 11.03 31.22 -19.02
C HIS A 525 9.80 30.34 -19.26
N LYS A 526 9.64 29.87 -20.50
CA LYS A 526 8.60 28.89 -20.92
C LYS A 526 9.15 27.55 -21.39
N MET A 527 10.41 27.27 -21.06
CA MET A 527 11.06 26.02 -21.46
C MET A 527 10.43 24.84 -20.75
N ILE A 528 10.02 23.83 -21.53
CA ILE A 528 9.61 22.51 -21.08
C ILE A 528 10.44 21.55 -21.94
N THR A 529 11.33 20.80 -21.32
CA THR A 529 12.17 19.87 -22.07
C THR A 529 11.45 18.53 -22.23
N PRO A 530 11.69 17.79 -23.34
CA PRO A 530 10.98 16.53 -23.60
C PRO A 530 11.07 15.51 -22.46
N MET A 531 12.19 15.51 -21.72
CA MET A 531 12.39 14.63 -20.56
C MET A 531 11.42 14.92 -19.40
N HIS A 532 10.94 16.16 -19.29
CA HIS A 532 10.08 16.63 -18.20
C HIS A 532 8.72 17.14 -18.70
N SER A 533 8.33 16.78 -19.94
CA SER A 533 7.03 17.16 -20.49
C SER A 533 5.87 16.29 -20.00
N GLU A 534 6.15 15.10 -19.45
CA GLU A 534 5.11 14.13 -19.07
C GLU A 534 4.33 14.53 -17.81
N THR A 535 3.04 14.73 -17.99
CA THR A 535 2.06 15.06 -16.93
C THR A 535 1.36 13.82 -16.36
N ASN A 536 1.36 12.69 -17.06
CA ASN A 536 0.75 11.42 -16.64
C ASN A 536 -0.72 11.55 -16.22
N GLY A 537 -1.50 12.35 -16.97
CA GLY A 537 -2.90 12.59 -16.71
C GLY A 537 -3.21 13.64 -15.64
N LEU A 538 -2.20 14.34 -15.13
CA LEU A 538 -2.38 15.40 -14.14
C LEU A 538 -2.44 16.78 -14.80
N PHE A 539 -3.03 17.74 -14.11
CA PHE A 539 -2.93 19.16 -14.46
C PHE A 539 -1.69 19.75 -13.79
N ARG A 540 -0.83 20.45 -14.53
CA ARG A 540 0.43 21.01 -14.01
C ARG A 540 0.38 22.52 -13.87
N ILE A 541 0.85 23.04 -12.74
CA ILE A 541 1.18 24.46 -12.54
C ILE A 541 2.71 24.58 -12.38
N MET A 542 3.35 25.40 -13.21
CA MET A 542 4.80 25.63 -13.21
C MET A 542 5.15 27.04 -12.76
N LEU A 543 6.14 27.15 -11.87
CA LEU A 543 6.83 28.39 -11.52
C LEU A 543 8.28 28.25 -12.01
N THR A 544 8.81 29.22 -12.76
CA THR A 544 10.05 29.06 -13.54
C THR A 544 11.05 30.16 -13.25
N ASP A 545 12.32 29.79 -13.09
CA ASP A 545 13.43 30.72 -12.82
C ASP A 545 14.73 30.25 -13.49
N PHE A 546 15.81 30.99 -13.29
CA PHE A 546 17.17 30.55 -13.61
C PHE A 546 18.02 30.53 -12.34
N THR A 547 19.01 29.63 -12.29
CA THR A 547 19.98 29.60 -11.18
C THR A 547 20.85 30.86 -11.14
N PRO A 548 21.29 31.31 -9.95
CA PRO A 548 20.97 30.76 -8.63
C PRO A 548 19.53 31.11 -8.20
N VAL A 549 18.85 30.15 -7.59
CA VAL A 549 17.49 30.29 -7.08
C VAL A 549 17.51 30.46 -5.56
N ASP A 550 16.77 31.45 -5.08
CA ASP A 550 16.42 31.65 -3.67
C ASP A 550 14.97 32.15 -3.63
N ARG A 551 14.02 31.22 -3.45
CA ARG A 551 12.58 31.48 -3.58
C ARG A 551 11.78 30.85 -2.45
N VAL A 552 10.79 31.59 -1.95
CA VAL A 552 9.79 31.07 -1.02
C VAL A 552 8.46 30.92 -1.75
N ILE A 553 7.89 29.72 -1.70
CA ILE A 553 6.57 29.38 -2.24
C ILE A 553 5.68 28.95 -1.08
N GLN A 554 4.50 29.53 -0.97
CA GLN A 554 3.58 29.21 0.12
C GLN A 554 2.42 28.37 -0.41
N LEU A 555 2.15 27.25 0.25
CA LEU A 555 0.96 26.43 0.03
C LEU A 555 -0.01 26.71 1.16
N ARG A 556 -1.23 27.12 0.84
CA ARG A 556 -2.31 27.36 1.81
C ARG A 556 -3.53 26.58 1.42
N CYS A 557 -4.05 25.81 2.36
CA CYS A 557 -5.18 24.93 2.19
C CYS A 557 -6.39 25.49 2.93
N GLY A 558 -7.57 25.27 2.38
CA GLY A 558 -8.77 25.82 2.98
C GLY A 558 -10.01 25.65 2.13
N LYS A 559 -11.05 26.35 2.54
CA LYS A 559 -12.34 26.39 1.86
C LYS A 559 -12.37 27.52 0.86
N PHE A 560 -12.88 27.24 -0.32
CA PHE A 560 -13.05 28.25 -1.36
C PHE A 560 -14.44 28.89 -1.27
N SER A 561 -14.49 30.20 -1.32
CA SER A 561 -15.72 30.97 -1.45
C SER A 561 -15.80 31.55 -2.87
N GLY A 562 -16.71 31.02 -3.68
CA GLY A 562 -16.97 31.53 -5.02
C GLY A 562 -17.58 32.93 -5.05
N ALA A 563 -18.13 33.41 -3.91
CA ALA A 563 -18.75 34.73 -3.82
C ALA A 563 -17.73 35.87 -3.90
N ASP A 564 -16.52 35.65 -3.37
CA ASP A 564 -15.46 36.66 -3.30
C ASP A 564 -14.11 36.16 -3.85
N GLY A 565 -14.06 34.93 -4.36
CA GLY A 565 -12.89 34.33 -5.00
C GLY A 565 -11.74 34.03 -4.03
N LYS A 566 -12.03 33.83 -2.74
CA LYS A 566 -11.01 33.69 -1.69
C LYS A 566 -10.94 32.29 -1.09
N CYS A 567 -9.74 31.94 -0.64
CA CYS A 567 -9.45 30.76 0.16
C CYS A 567 -9.43 31.15 1.65
N TYR A 568 -10.22 30.46 2.46
CA TYR A 568 -10.35 30.68 3.90
C TYR A 568 -9.88 29.46 4.69
N SER A 569 -9.14 29.68 5.76
CA SER A 569 -8.88 28.60 6.72
C SER A 569 -10.19 28.16 7.39
N GLU A 570 -10.30 26.88 7.76
CA GLU A 570 -11.50 26.37 8.45
C GLU A 570 -11.78 27.09 9.77
N LYS A 571 -10.74 27.62 10.44
CA LYS A 571 -10.89 28.42 11.66
C LYS A 571 -11.53 29.79 11.41
N MET A 572 -11.32 30.40 10.24
CA MET A 572 -11.88 31.71 9.91
C MET A 572 -13.37 31.65 9.57
N MET A 573 -13.89 30.53 9.05
CA MET A 573 -15.32 30.40 8.73
C MET A 573 -16.24 30.15 9.94
N LYS A 574 -15.68 29.89 11.13
CA LYS A 574 -16.44 29.72 12.38
C LYS A 574 -16.64 31.04 13.15
N LYS A 575 -16.12 32.16 12.62
CA LYS A 575 -16.36 33.52 13.09
C LYS A 575 -17.17 34.26 12.03
#